data_AF-A0AB37XIN3-F1
#
_entry.id   AF-A0AB37XIN3-F1
#
_cell.length_a   1.000
_cell.length_b   1.000
_cell.length_c   1.000
_cell.angle_alpha   90.00
_cell.angle_beta   90.00
_cell.angle_gamma   90.00
#
_symmetry.space_group_name_H-M   'P 1'
#
loop_
_entity.id
_entity.type
_entity.pdbx_description
1 polymer ?
#
loop_
_entity_poly.entity_id
_entity_poly.type
_entity_poly.pdbx_seq_one_letter_code
_entity_poly.pdbx_strand_id
1 'polypeptide(L)'
;MDDARRAWSRTVAYFRSLDEHATHRHHFRHTDEDGNHWYFEAVPDRDELVVIKQAEVTGSGRLLRYSWHHLEDAHGFLTDQPIDPAEDPVEAITAEEFGRVWAG
;
A
#
# COMPACT_ATOMS: atom_id res chain seq x y z
N MET A 1 -5.10 -11.52 -25.54
CA MET A 1 -3.81 -11.25 -24.84
C MET A 1 -3.55 -9.74 -24.69
N ASP A 2 -3.98 -8.90 -25.63
CA ASP A 2 -3.79 -7.45 -25.55
C ASP A 2 -4.57 -6.73 -24.45
N ASP A 3 -5.75 -7.23 -24.08
CA ASP A 3 -6.63 -6.56 -23.11
C ASP A 3 -6.09 -6.59 -21.69
N ALA A 4 -5.53 -7.72 -21.25
CA ALA A 4 -4.94 -7.87 -19.92
C ALA A 4 -3.73 -6.95 -19.74
N ARG A 5 -2.85 -6.87 -20.74
CA ARG A 5 -1.69 -5.96 -20.71
C ARG A 5 -2.13 -4.49 -20.69
N ARG A 6 -3.18 -4.13 -21.45
CA ARG A 6 -3.76 -2.78 -21.45
C ARG A 6 -4.45 -2.44 -20.14
N ALA A 7 -5.10 -3.40 -19.48
CA ALA A 7 -5.67 -3.22 -18.16
C ALA A 7 -4.55 -2.99 -17.13
N TRP A 8 -3.52 -3.83 -17.14
CA TRP A 8 -2.34 -3.69 -16.28
C TRP A 8 -1.65 -2.33 -16.41
N SER A 9 -1.38 -1.88 -17.64
CA SER A 9 -0.78 -0.55 -17.86
C SER A 9 -1.65 0.60 -17.35
N ARG A 10 -2.98 0.45 -17.37
CA ARG A 10 -3.90 1.44 -16.81
C ARG A 10 -3.85 1.45 -15.29
N THR A 11 -3.80 0.28 -14.65
CA THR A 11 -3.65 0.16 -13.19
C THR A 11 -2.34 0.79 -12.73
N VAL A 12 -1.21 0.47 -13.38
CA VAL A 12 0.09 1.09 -13.06
C VAL A 12 0.04 2.60 -13.25
N ALA A 13 -0.54 3.09 -14.35
CA ALA A 13 -0.65 4.52 -14.61
C ALA A 13 -1.53 5.23 -13.56
N TYR A 14 -2.59 4.57 -13.08
CA TYR A 14 -3.45 5.09 -12.03
C TYR A 14 -2.69 5.25 -10.71
N PHE A 15 -2.08 4.18 -10.18
CA PHE A 15 -1.32 4.25 -8.93
C PHE A 15 -0.11 5.18 -9.02
N ARG A 16 0.57 5.21 -10.17
CA ARG A 16 1.65 6.15 -10.43
C ARG A 16 1.15 7.60 -10.38
N SER A 17 0.02 7.89 -11.02
CA SER A 17 -0.58 9.22 -11.00
C SER A 17 -0.92 9.66 -9.57
N LEU A 18 -1.50 8.78 -8.77
CA LEU A 18 -1.78 9.04 -7.35
C LEU A 18 -0.50 9.32 -6.57
N ASP A 19 0.52 8.46 -6.69
CA ASP A 19 1.79 8.62 -5.97
C ASP A 19 2.54 9.90 -6.38
N GLU A 20 2.59 10.24 -7.67
CA GLU A 20 3.33 11.42 -8.15
C GLU A 20 2.63 12.76 -7.84
N HIS A 21 1.29 12.78 -7.74
CA HIS A 21 0.51 14.02 -7.56
C HIS A 21 -0.07 14.20 -6.15
N ALA A 22 0.17 13.25 -5.24
CA ALA A 22 -0.32 13.35 -3.87
C ALA A 22 0.26 14.56 -3.13
N THR A 23 -0.64 15.45 -2.69
CA THR A 23 -0.29 16.61 -1.85
C THR A 23 -0.29 16.28 -0.36
N HIS A 24 -1.07 15.27 0.04
CA HIS A 24 -1.21 14.80 1.40
C HIS A 24 -1.15 13.26 1.41
N ARG A 25 -0.47 12.71 2.43
CA ARG A 25 -0.27 11.27 2.60
C ARG A 25 -0.67 10.89 4.02
N HIS A 26 -1.35 9.77 4.14
CA HIS A 26 -1.74 9.16 5.39
C HIS A 26 -0.98 7.86 5.55
N HIS A 27 -0.54 7.58 6.77
CA HIS A 27 0.24 6.38 7.07
C HIS A 27 -0.48 5.57 8.11
N PHE A 28 -0.56 4.26 7.87
CA PHE A 28 -1.27 3.34 8.73
C PHE A 28 -0.44 2.09 9.00
N ARG A 29 -0.72 1.44 10.12
CA ARG A 29 -0.21 0.12 10.48
C ARG A 29 -1.37 -0.80 10.82
N HIS A 30 -1.30 -2.05 10.37
CA HIS A 30 -2.12 -3.16 10.85
C HIS A 30 -1.21 -4.26 11.39
N THR A 31 -1.66 -4.97 12.42
CA THR A 31 -0.95 -6.13 12.98
C THR A 31 -1.95 -7.25 13.19
N ASP A 32 -1.63 -8.45 12.70
CA ASP A 32 -2.47 -9.63 12.94
C ASP A 32 -2.03 -10.41 14.20
N GLU A 33 -2.79 -11.46 14.50
CA GLU A 33 -2.52 -12.35 15.64
C GLU A 33 -1.28 -13.23 15.44
N ASP A 34 -0.84 -13.42 14.19
CA ASP A 34 0.33 -14.22 13.80
C ASP A 34 1.64 -13.41 13.85
N GLY A 35 1.57 -12.12 14.19
CA GLY A 35 2.71 -11.20 14.31
C GLY A 35 3.19 -10.64 12.98
N ASN A 36 2.38 -10.72 11.92
CA ASN A 36 2.65 -9.99 10.69
C ASN A 36 2.23 -8.53 10.86
N HIS A 37 3.05 -7.63 10.34
CA HIS A 37 2.78 -6.19 10.36
C HIS A 37 2.65 -5.66 8.94
N TRP A 38 1.53 -5.02 8.65
CA TRP A 38 1.34 -4.26 7.42
C TRP A 38 1.47 -2.78 7.70
N TYR A 39 2.12 -2.09 6.79
CA TYR A 39 2.33 -0.66 6.79
C TYR A 39 1.83 -0.11 5.47
N PHE A 40 0.98 0.90 5.53
CA PHE A 40 0.34 1.48 4.36
C PHE A 40 0.66 2.96 4.26
N GLU A 41 0.98 3.43 3.07
CA GLU A 41 0.91 4.83 2.69
C GLU A 41 -0.27 4.99 1.73
N ALA A 42 -1.25 5.78 2.15
CA ALA A 42 -2.49 6.00 1.43
C ALA A 42 -2.69 7.49 1.12
N VAL A 43 -3.44 7.77 0.07
CA VAL A 43 -3.74 9.13 -0.40
C VAL A 43 -5.24 9.28 -0.67
N PRO A 44 -5.81 10.45 -0.43
CA PRO A 44 -7.22 10.68 -0.75
C PRO A 44 -7.44 10.69 -2.27
N ASP A 45 -8.37 9.86 -2.76
CA ASP A 45 -8.91 9.88 -4.12
C ASP A 45 -10.42 9.61 -4.05
N ARG A 46 -11.24 10.51 -4.63
CA ARG A 46 -12.71 10.36 -4.71
C ARG A 46 -13.39 9.99 -3.38
N ASP A 47 -13.03 10.68 -2.31
CA ASP A 47 -13.53 10.47 -0.94
C ASP A 47 -13.09 9.15 -0.27
N GLU A 48 -12.16 8.40 -0.88
CA GLU A 48 -11.57 7.18 -0.34
C GLU A 48 -10.07 7.37 -0.04
N LEU A 49 -9.50 6.59 0.89
CA LEU A 49 -8.05 6.55 1.12
C LEU A 49 -7.43 5.37 0.35
N VAL A 50 -6.91 5.64 -0.84
CA VAL A 50 -6.32 4.63 -1.72
C VAL A 50 -4.86 4.37 -1.32
N VAL A 51 -4.51 3.10 -1.09
CA VAL A 51 -3.14 2.70 -0.78
C VAL A 51 -2.26 2.79 -2.02
N ILE A 52 -1.14 3.50 -1.91
CA ILE A 52 -0.15 3.68 -2.99
C ILE A 52 1.19 2.98 -2.70
N LYS A 53 1.47 2.70 -1.43
CA LYS A 53 2.58 1.85 -1.01
C LYS A 53 2.17 0.96 0.15
N GLN A 54 2.60 -0.29 0.11
CA GLN A 54 2.35 -1.28 1.14
C GLN A 54 3.65 -1.99 1.46
N ALA A 55 3.99 -2.08 2.74
CA ALA A 55 5.06 -2.91 3.25
C ALA A 55 4.48 -3.94 4.21
N GLU A 56 4.89 -5.20 4.04
CA GLU A 56 4.53 -6.28 4.95
C GLU A 56 5.81 -6.81 5.58
N VAL A 57 5.89 -6.73 6.90
CA VAL A 57 6.90 -7.40 7.71
C VAL A 57 6.27 -8.69 8.23
N THR A 58 6.61 -9.80 7.59
CA THR A 58 6.13 -11.12 8.01
C THR A 58 6.66 -11.45 9.42
N GLY A 59 6.01 -12.38 10.12
CA GLY A 59 6.51 -12.89 11.42
C GLY A 59 7.90 -13.52 11.36
N SER A 60 8.39 -13.87 10.16
CA SER A 60 9.78 -14.31 9.93
C SER A 60 10.81 -13.17 9.81
N GLY A 61 10.37 -11.91 9.85
CA GLY A 61 11.18 -10.71 9.63
C GLY A 61 11.42 -10.38 8.16
N ARG A 62 10.88 -11.15 7.21
CA ARG A 62 10.95 -10.83 5.77
C ARG A 62 10.09 -9.59 5.49
N LEU A 63 10.66 -8.65 4.76
CA LEU A 63 10.00 -7.43 4.30
C LEU A 63 9.60 -7.54 2.82
N LEU A 64 8.30 -7.52 2.56
CA LEU A 64 7.70 -7.42 1.22
C LEU A 64 7.29 -5.97 0.97
N ARG A 65 7.40 -5.50 -0.28
CA ARG A 65 7.10 -4.11 -0.65
C ARG A 65 6.33 -4.07 -1.95
N TYR A 66 5.22 -3.35 -1.95
CA TYR A 66 4.38 -3.15 -3.12
C TYR A 66 4.13 -1.68 -3.35
N SER A 67 4.17 -1.29 -4.62
CA SER A 67 3.89 0.07 -5.12
C SER A 67 3.59 -0.01 -6.60
N TRP A 68 3.34 1.11 -7.29
CA TRP A 68 3.16 1.11 -8.75
C TRP A 68 4.35 0.53 -9.53
N HIS A 69 5.56 0.48 -8.95
CA HIS A 69 6.71 -0.21 -9.56
C HIS A 69 6.63 -1.74 -9.45
N HIS A 70 5.91 -2.26 -8.46
CA HIS A 70 5.80 -3.67 -8.12
C HIS A 70 4.44 -3.92 -7.47
N LEU A 71 3.41 -4.11 -8.29
CA LEU A 71 2.03 -4.21 -7.80
C LEU A 71 1.72 -5.58 -7.20
N GLU A 72 2.27 -6.66 -7.73
CA GLU A 72 2.05 -8.02 -7.23
C GLU A 72 3.21 -8.94 -7.57
N ASP A 73 3.40 -9.98 -6.76
CA ASP A 73 4.25 -11.12 -7.05
C ASP A 73 3.68 -12.42 -6.44
N ALA A 74 4.49 -13.48 -6.39
CA ALA A 74 4.08 -14.76 -5.84
C ALA A 74 3.79 -14.76 -4.33
N HIS A 75 4.13 -13.69 -3.62
CA HIS A 75 4.00 -13.56 -2.16
C HIS A 75 2.93 -12.56 -1.73
N GLY A 76 2.37 -11.77 -2.64
CA GLY A 76 1.32 -10.80 -2.32
C GLY A 76 1.18 -9.70 -3.35
N PHE A 77 0.46 -8.65 -2.97
CA PHE A 77 0.10 -7.54 -3.85
C PHE A 77 -0.16 -6.26 -3.06
N LEU A 78 -0.09 -5.12 -3.76
CA LEU A 78 -0.61 -3.83 -3.30
C LEU A 78 -2.12 -3.94 -3.24
N THR A 79 -2.71 -3.75 -2.06
CA THR A 79 -4.16 -3.80 -1.89
C THR A 79 -4.88 -2.91 -2.90
N ASP A 80 -5.94 -3.44 -3.50
CA ASP A 80 -6.85 -2.72 -4.38
C ASP A 80 -8.05 -2.13 -3.62
N GLN A 81 -8.11 -2.36 -2.30
CA GLN A 81 -9.13 -1.83 -1.41
C GLN A 81 -8.65 -0.54 -0.73
N PRO A 82 -9.50 0.50 -0.66
CA PRO A 82 -9.19 1.68 0.12
C PRO A 82 -9.21 1.36 1.62
N ILE A 83 -8.50 2.18 2.41
CA ILE A 83 -8.54 2.12 3.87
C ILE A 83 -9.71 2.97 4.37
N ASP A 84 -10.55 2.39 5.21
CA ASP A 84 -11.49 3.12 6.06
C ASP A 84 -11.01 3.06 7.52
N PRO A 85 -10.40 4.13 8.06
CA PRO A 85 -9.91 4.13 9.44
C PRO A 85 -11.01 3.96 10.51
N ALA A 86 -12.29 4.08 10.15
CA ALA A 86 -13.41 3.87 11.07
C ALA A 86 -13.87 2.40 11.09
N GLU A 87 -13.67 1.65 10.01
CA GLU A 87 -14.09 0.24 9.90
C GLU A 87 -12.91 -0.74 9.96
N ASP A 88 -11.76 -0.36 9.41
CA ASP A 88 -10.57 -1.19 9.36
C ASP A 88 -9.80 -1.18 10.68
N PRO A 89 -9.22 -2.33 11.10
CA PRO A 89 -8.39 -2.45 12.29
C PRO A 89 -6.98 -1.88 12.06
N VAL A 90 -6.90 -0.61 11.64
CA VAL A 90 -5.64 0.10 11.36
C VAL A 90 -5.38 1.19 12.40
N GLU A 91 -4.10 1.40 12.69
CA GLU A 91 -3.62 2.49 13.54
C GLU A 91 -2.92 3.53 12.67
N ALA A 92 -3.23 4.81 12.87
CA ALA A 92 -2.48 5.88 12.22
C ALA A 92 -1.05 5.97 12.79
N ILE A 93 -0.06 6.03 11.90
CA ILE A 93 1.35 6.16 12.25
C ILE A 93 1.96 7.40 11.60
N THR A 94 3.22 7.69 11.91
CA THR A 94 3.94 8.80 11.30
C THR A 94 4.57 8.38 9.96
N ALA A 95 4.77 9.36 9.08
CA ALA A 95 5.55 9.17 7.85
C ALA A 95 6.99 8.69 8.13
N GLU A 96 7.56 9.09 9.27
CA GLU A 96 8.90 8.66 9.69
C GLU A 96 8.92 7.17 10.05
N GLU A 97 7.91 6.69 10.79
CA GLU A 97 7.78 5.27 11.13
C GLU A 97 7.62 4.41 9.87
N PHE A 98 6.72 4.81 8.97
CA PHE A 98 6.57 4.15 7.68
C PHE A 98 7.88 4.17 6.88
N GLY A 99 8.54 5.34 6.79
CA GLY A 99 9.79 5.50 6.05
C GLY A 99 10.92 4.60 6.54
N ARG A 100 11.01 4.36 7.85
CA ARG A 100 12.00 3.42 8.43
C ARG A 100 11.75 2.00 7.97
N VAL A 101 10.51 1.52 8.08
CA VAL A 101 10.14 0.17 7.63
C VAL A 101 10.32 0.03 6.12
N TRP A 102 9.91 1.06 5.37
CA TRP A 102 10.05 1.07 3.92
C TRP A 102 11.52 1.03 3.47
N ALA A 103 12.43 1.72 4.14
CA ALA A 103 13.86 1.68 3.83
C ALA A 103 14.48 0.30 4.12
N GLY A 104 14.01 -0.39 5.17
CA GLY A 104 14.54 -1.68 5.63
C GLY A 104 15.82 -1.54 6.45
#